data_AF-A0A9D7ISK8-F1
#
_entry.id   AF-A0A9D7ISK8-F1
#
_cell.length_a   1.000
_cell.length_b   1.000
_cell.length_c   1.000
_cell.angle_alpha   90.00
_cell.angle_beta   90.00
_cell.angle_gamma   90.00
#
_symmetry.space_group_name_H-M   'P 1'
#
loop_
_entity.id
_entity.type
_entity.pdbx_description
1 polymer ?
#
loop_
_entity_poly.entity_id
_entity_poly.type
_entity_poly.pdbx_seq_one_letter_code
_entity_poly.pdbx_strand_id
1 'polypeptide(L)'
;MDQIDPGVTGYLVAVAIDGPSGYAGGNNTGRPISWNYLIGDEYVKFGNTYEANLSAISFSVVGRGDVDVNPESDPFSSIAELIFDGKPGHYNRMPRVVAISNLPSPAESLGGEDPTQIVINRVSGDFTAQADKIGNVFGYLFDDMEKALGYTFSVPSPQFRSPITLNFPRTTPRSNIFVRTDALGG
;
A
#
# COMPACT_ATOMS: atom_id res chain seq x y z
N MET A 1 -18.04 -1.36 -15.28
CA MET A 1 -17.61 -1.51 -13.88
C MET A 1 -17.56 -2.99 -13.63
N ASP A 2 -16.36 -3.56 -13.59
CA ASP A 2 -16.19 -4.97 -13.26
C ASP A 2 -16.04 -5.06 -11.74
N GLN A 3 -16.89 -5.85 -11.10
CA GLN A 3 -16.88 -6.03 -9.65
C GLN A 3 -16.17 -7.33 -9.37
N ILE A 4 -14.93 -7.24 -8.90
CA ILE A 4 -14.16 -8.40 -8.47
C ILE A 4 -14.32 -8.53 -6.95
N ASP A 5 -15.07 -9.54 -6.50
CA ASP A 5 -15.07 -9.98 -5.11
C ASP A 5 -14.20 -11.24 -4.99
N PRO A 6 -12.96 -11.13 -4.46
CA PRO A 6 -12.06 -12.27 -4.36
C PRO A 6 -12.47 -13.27 -3.26
N GLY A 7 -13.52 -13.00 -2.47
CA GLY A 7 -13.97 -13.87 -1.37
C GLY A 7 -12.96 -14.01 -0.22
N VAL A 8 -11.85 -13.26 -0.28
CA VAL A 8 -10.77 -13.24 0.69
C VAL A 8 -10.37 -11.79 0.96
N THR A 9 -9.85 -11.51 2.16
CA THR A 9 -9.29 -10.18 2.43
C THR A 9 -7.84 -10.11 1.96
N GLY A 10 -7.51 -9.06 1.21
CA GLY A 10 -6.17 -8.89 0.65
C GLY A 10 -5.98 -7.50 0.04
N TYR A 11 -5.18 -7.45 -1.00
CA TYR A 11 -5.03 -6.30 -1.89
C TYR A 11 -5.06 -6.81 -3.33
N LEU A 12 -5.45 -5.95 -4.26
CA LEU A 12 -5.46 -6.26 -5.69
C LEU A 12 -4.30 -5.55 -6.39
N VAL A 13 -3.69 -6.23 -7.35
CA VAL A 13 -2.70 -5.67 -8.26
C VAL A 13 -3.19 -5.91 -9.68
N ALA A 14 -3.37 -4.83 -10.42
CA ALA A 14 -3.82 -4.88 -11.80
C ALA A 14 -2.70 -4.40 -12.73
N VAL A 15 -2.42 -5.18 -13.77
CA VAL A 15 -1.34 -4.93 -14.72
C VAL A 15 -1.96 -4.85 -16.10
N ALA A 16 -1.79 -3.72 -16.78
CA ALA A 16 -2.15 -3.62 -18.18
C ALA A 16 -1.15 -4.44 -19.01
N ILE A 17 -1.70 -5.25 -19.93
CA ILE A 17 -0.92 -6.12 -20.80
C ILE A 17 -1.23 -5.88 -22.28
N ASP A 18 -0.29 -6.26 -23.13
CA ASP A 18 -0.44 -6.26 -24.58
C ASP A 18 -1.59 -7.21 -24.99
N GLY A 19 -2.64 -6.59 -25.54
CA GLY A 19 -3.88 -7.27 -25.86
C GLY A 19 -3.85 -8.03 -27.19
N PRO A 20 -5.00 -8.59 -27.60
CA PRO A 20 -5.11 -9.35 -28.85
C PRO A 20 -4.78 -8.51 -30.10
N SER A 21 -4.38 -9.20 -31.18
CA SER A 21 -4.17 -8.56 -32.47
C SER A 21 -5.45 -7.85 -32.93
N GLY A 22 -5.32 -6.61 -33.39
CA GLY A 22 -6.44 -5.78 -33.89
C GLY A 22 -6.86 -4.63 -32.96
N TYR A 23 -6.31 -4.56 -31.75
CA TYR A 23 -6.38 -3.38 -30.89
C TYR A 23 -5.14 -2.48 -31.09
N ALA A 24 -5.24 -1.18 -30.81
CA ALA A 24 -4.12 -0.26 -30.98
C ALA A 24 -2.92 -0.69 -30.11
N GLY A 25 -1.82 -1.10 -30.76
CA GLY A 25 -0.63 -1.61 -30.09
C GLY A 25 -0.68 -3.09 -29.67
N GLY A 26 -1.79 -3.79 -29.92
CA GLY A 26 -2.01 -5.19 -29.55
C GLY A 26 -1.28 -6.17 -30.47
N ASN A 27 -0.31 -6.92 -29.93
CA ASN A 27 0.44 -7.95 -30.66
C ASN A 27 0.18 -9.37 -30.12
N ASN A 28 -0.84 -9.53 -29.28
CA ASN A 28 -1.24 -10.80 -28.66
C ASN A 28 -0.10 -11.46 -27.84
N THR A 29 0.78 -10.66 -27.24
CA THR A 29 1.89 -11.17 -26.43
C THR A 29 1.50 -11.38 -24.96
N GLY A 30 0.45 -10.71 -24.47
CA GLY A 30 0.02 -10.80 -23.07
C GLY A 30 1.02 -10.22 -22.07
N ARG A 31 2.01 -9.45 -22.53
CA ARG A 31 3.09 -8.91 -21.71
C ARG A 31 2.73 -7.57 -21.11
N PRO A 32 3.26 -7.23 -19.91
CA PRO A 32 3.06 -5.90 -19.35
C PRO A 32 3.50 -4.80 -20.31
N ILE A 33 2.75 -3.70 -20.34
CA ILE A 33 3.03 -2.54 -21.21
C ILE A 33 3.46 -1.31 -20.40
N SER A 34 4.10 -0.36 -21.09
CA SER A 34 4.71 0.84 -20.51
C SER A 34 3.72 1.73 -19.75
N TRP A 35 2.52 1.92 -20.29
CA TRP A 35 1.42 2.62 -19.62
C TRP A 35 0.42 1.66 -19.01
N ASN A 36 0.30 1.74 -17.69
CA ASN A 36 -0.88 1.26 -17.01
C ASN A 36 -1.95 2.37 -17.08
N TYR A 37 -2.86 2.30 -18.06
CA TYR A 37 -3.99 3.23 -18.20
C TYR A 37 -5.09 3.01 -17.14
N LEU A 38 -4.81 2.16 -16.15
CA LEU A 38 -5.75 1.88 -15.07
C LEU A 38 -5.77 3.06 -14.10
N ILE A 39 -6.95 3.64 -13.97
CA ILE A 39 -7.32 4.60 -12.95
C ILE A 39 -8.47 3.97 -12.19
N GLY A 40 -8.46 4.12 -10.87
CA GLY A 40 -9.54 3.65 -10.05
C GLY A 40 -9.40 4.08 -8.61
N ASP A 41 -10.47 3.82 -7.89
CA ASP A 41 -10.61 3.95 -6.47
C ASP A 41 -11.33 2.72 -5.92
N GLU A 42 -11.05 2.40 -4.66
CA GLU A 42 -11.67 1.31 -3.93
C GLU A 42 -12.48 1.90 -2.77
N TYR A 43 -13.78 1.61 -2.75
CA TYR A 43 -14.63 1.88 -1.59
C TYR A 43 -14.65 0.65 -0.71
N VAL A 44 -14.01 0.75 0.45
CA VAL A 44 -13.92 -0.34 1.43
C VAL A 44 -14.78 -0.05 2.64
N LYS A 45 -15.44 -1.10 3.15
CA LYS A 45 -16.11 -1.09 4.45
C LYS A 45 -15.72 -2.35 5.21
N PHE A 46 -15.08 -2.18 6.36
CA PHE A 46 -14.71 -3.28 7.25
C PHE A 46 -15.60 -3.27 8.49
N GLY A 47 -16.54 -4.21 8.55
CA GLY A 47 -17.52 -4.28 9.61
C GLY A 47 -18.38 -3.01 9.68
N ASN A 48 -18.70 -2.57 10.89
CA ASN A 48 -19.55 -1.39 11.12
C ASN A 48 -18.76 -0.11 11.41
N THR A 49 -17.42 -0.17 11.45
CA THR A 49 -16.59 0.91 12.03
C THR A 49 -15.67 1.57 11.01
N TYR A 50 -15.07 0.82 10.08
CA TYR A 50 -14.07 1.37 9.17
C TYR A 50 -14.64 1.51 7.76
N GLU A 51 -14.56 2.72 7.21
CA GLU A 51 -14.91 3.01 5.83
C GLU A 51 -13.82 3.90 5.22
N ALA A 52 -13.45 3.65 3.97
CA ALA A 52 -12.51 4.49 3.25
C ALA A 52 -12.79 4.47 1.75
N ASN A 53 -12.48 5.58 1.08
CA ASN A 53 -12.23 5.61 -0.35
C ASN A 53 -10.71 5.68 -0.54
N LEU A 54 -10.14 4.65 -1.15
CA LEU A 54 -8.71 4.52 -1.39
C LEU A 54 -8.43 4.65 -2.89
N SER A 55 -7.72 5.71 -3.28
CA SER A 55 -7.25 5.84 -4.66
C SER A 55 -6.21 4.77 -5.00
N ALA A 56 -6.28 4.22 -6.21
CA ALA A 56 -5.28 3.29 -6.70
C ALA A 56 -3.89 3.97 -6.80
N ILE A 57 -2.85 3.23 -6.41
CA ILE A 57 -1.47 3.66 -6.58
C ILE A 57 -0.99 3.13 -7.94
N SER A 58 -0.75 4.05 -8.88
CA SER A 58 -0.29 3.70 -10.22
C SER A 58 1.23 3.78 -10.34
N PHE A 59 1.78 2.84 -11.10
CA PHE A 59 3.19 2.77 -11.46
C PHE A 59 3.34 2.84 -12.98
N SER A 60 4.36 3.55 -13.44
CA SER A 60 4.69 3.68 -14.87
C SER A 60 6.13 3.26 -15.12
N VAL A 61 6.40 2.76 -16.32
CA VAL A 61 7.77 2.47 -16.74
C VAL A 61 8.54 3.78 -16.89
N VAL A 62 9.77 3.79 -16.42
CA VAL A 62 10.72 4.89 -16.61
C VAL A 62 11.23 4.79 -18.05
N GLY A 63 10.87 5.79 -18.87
CA GLY A 63 11.28 5.88 -20.27
C GLY A 63 12.79 5.99 -20.44
N ARG A 64 13.26 5.81 -21.69
CA ARG A 64 14.67 5.97 -22.06
C ARG A 64 14.83 7.25 -22.90
N GLY A 65 14.90 8.40 -22.22
CA GLY A 65 14.79 9.70 -22.89
C GLY A 65 13.35 9.94 -23.33
N ASP A 66 13.13 10.40 -24.57
CA ASP A 66 11.79 10.67 -25.14
C ASP A 66 11.12 9.42 -25.73
N VAL A 67 11.69 8.23 -25.50
CA VAL A 67 11.17 6.97 -26.05
C VAL A 67 10.51 6.16 -24.95
N ASP A 68 9.23 5.89 -25.18
CA ASP A 68 8.44 4.97 -24.38
C ASP A 68 8.92 3.54 -24.63
N VAL A 69 9.25 2.84 -23.54
CA VAL A 69 9.72 1.46 -23.59
C VAL A 69 8.80 0.59 -22.75
N ASN A 70 8.36 -0.54 -23.33
CA ASN A 70 7.72 -1.59 -22.55
C ASN A 70 8.74 -2.17 -21.55
N PRO A 71 8.26 -2.69 -20.41
CA PRO A 71 9.16 -3.31 -19.44
C PRO A 71 9.86 -4.52 -20.05
N GLU A 72 11.12 -4.72 -19.65
CA GLU A 72 11.90 -5.87 -20.08
C GLU A 72 11.17 -7.18 -19.72
N SER A 73 11.07 -8.10 -20.68
CA SER A 73 10.37 -9.38 -20.50
C SER A 73 10.96 -10.46 -21.41
N ASP A 74 11.10 -11.67 -20.88
CA ASP A 74 11.50 -12.85 -21.65
C ASP A 74 10.35 -13.28 -22.57
N PRO A 75 10.56 -13.34 -23.90
CA PRO A 75 9.50 -13.67 -24.81
C PRO A 75 8.96 -15.10 -24.74
N PHE A 76 9.67 -16.01 -24.08
CA PHE A 76 9.29 -17.41 -23.94
C PHE A 76 8.78 -17.76 -22.54
N SER A 77 8.75 -16.80 -21.62
CA SER A 77 8.26 -16.99 -20.26
C SER A 77 6.74 -16.77 -20.18
N SER A 78 6.06 -17.62 -19.41
CA SER A 78 4.65 -17.42 -19.02
C SER A 78 4.49 -16.53 -17.77
N ILE A 79 5.60 -16.11 -17.17
CA ILE A 79 5.66 -15.24 -16.00
C ILE A 79 6.34 -13.93 -16.41
N ALA A 80 5.77 -12.81 -15.98
CA ALA A 80 6.38 -11.50 -16.13
C ALA A 80 6.99 -11.04 -14.80
N GLU A 81 8.24 -10.58 -14.84
CA GLU A 81 8.87 -9.93 -13.70
C GLU A 81 8.63 -8.42 -13.77
N LEU A 82 8.07 -7.85 -12.70
CA LEU A 82 7.84 -6.41 -12.59
C LEU A 82 8.88 -5.81 -11.64
N ILE A 83 9.82 -5.04 -12.19
CA ILE A 83 10.92 -4.46 -11.42
C ILE A 83 10.62 -3.00 -11.09
N PHE A 84 10.68 -2.62 -9.80
CA PHE A 84 10.36 -1.28 -9.29
C PHE A 84 11.59 -0.56 -8.72
N ASP A 85 12.66 -0.44 -9.51
CA ASP A 85 13.92 0.17 -9.08
C ASP A 85 14.14 1.60 -9.61
N GLY A 86 13.23 2.08 -10.47
CA GLY A 86 13.26 3.40 -11.08
C GLY A 86 14.32 3.58 -12.17
N LYS A 87 14.91 2.51 -12.71
CA LYS A 87 15.83 2.58 -13.85
C LYS A 87 15.06 2.59 -15.18
N PRO A 88 15.64 3.17 -16.25
CA PRO A 88 15.04 3.11 -17.59
C PRO A 88 14.73 1.66 -18.01
N GLY A 89 13.52 1.42 -18.51
CA GLY A 89 13.03 0.08 -18.86
C GLY A 89 12.35 -0.68 -17.71
N HIS A 90 12.36 -0.13 -16.49
CA HIS A 90 11.70 -0.67 -15.29
C HIS A 90 10.66 0.32 -14.74
N TYR A 91 9.84 -0.09 -13.77
CA TYR A 91 8.85 0.78 -13.13
C TYR A 91 9.49 1.76 -12.13
N ASN A 92 8.80 2.88 -11.89
CA ASN A 92 9.12 3.80 -10.80
C ASN A 92 9.14 3.08 -9.44
N ARG A 93 9.94 3.62 -8.51
CA ARG A 93 10.11 3.00 -7.18
C ARG A 93 8.81 3.01 -6.38
N MET A 94 8.52 1.88 -5.72
CA MET A 94 7.41 1.78 -4.77
C MET A 94 7.60 2.71 -3.56
N PRO A 95 6.53 3.32 -3.04
CA PRO A 95 6.54 3.97 -1.73
C PRO A 95 7.00 3.00 -0.65
N ARG A 96 7.83 3.48 0.28
CA ARG A 96 8.33 2.68 1.42
C ARG A 96 8.06 3.33 2.78
N VAL A 97 7.36 4.47 2.77
CA VAL A 97 7.04 5.26 3.96
C VAL A 97 5.54 5.51 3.97
N VAL A 98 4.92 5.25 5.11
CA VAL A 98 3.55 5.67 5.41
C VAL A 98 3.64 6.75 6.46
N ALA A 99 3.00 7.89 6.21
CA ALA A 99 2.91 9.00 7.14
C ALA A 99 1.45 9.39 7.28
N ILE A 100 1.05 9.67 8.52
CA ILE A 100 -0.28 10.17 8.85
C ILE A 100 -0.04 11.55 9.46
N SER A 101 -0.67 12.58 8.90
CA SER A 101 -0.49 13.97 9.33
C SER A 101 -1.07 14.24 10.72
N ASN A 102 -2.19 13.59 11.03
CA ASN A 102 -2.91 13.74 12.28
C ASN A 102 -3.74 12.51 12.58
N LEU A 103 -3.91 12.21 13.86
CA LEU A 103 -4.89 11.23 14.33
C LEU A 103 -6.11 11.97 14.88
N PRO A 104 -7.32 11.40 14.76
CA PRO A 104 -8.48 11.87 15.52
C PRO A 104 -8.19 11.84 17.02
N SER A 105 -9.02 12.56 17.79
CA SER A 105 -8.82 12.74 19.23
C SER A 105 -8.49 11.40 19.92
N PRO A 106 -7.48 11.34 20.79
CA PRO A 106 -7.17 10.13 21.56
C PRO A 106 -8.36 9.56 22.35
N ALA A 107 -9.32 10.41 22.77
CA ALA A 107 -10.53 9.98 23.45
C ALA A 107 -11.48 9.18 22.55
N GLU A 108 -11.49 9.47 21.26
CA GLU A 108 -12.32 8.80 20.24
C GLU A 108 -11.56 7.65 19.56
N SER A 109 -10.26 7.84 19.31
CA SER A 109 -9.43 6.95 18.51
C SER A 109 -8.58 5.98 19.33
N LEU A 110 -7.83 6.45 20.34
CA LEU A 110 -6.92 5.57 21.08
C LEU A 110 -7.63 4.71 22.13
N GLY A 111 -8.68 5.24 22.78
CA GLY A 111 -9.48 4.56 23.81
C GLY A 111 -10.99 4.50 23.54
N GLY A 112 -11.45 4.95 22.36
CA GLY A 112 -12.86 5.05 22.01
C GLY A 112 -13.35 3.95 21.05
N GLU A 113 -14.54 4.15 20.49
CA GLU A 113 -15.25 3.16 19.66
C GLU A 113 -14.82 3.19 18.18
N ASP A 114 -14.13 4.25 17.74
CA ASP A 114 -13.78 4.52 16.34
C ASP A 114 -12.25 4.73 16.13
N PRO A 115 -11.41 3.71 16.38
CA PRO A 115 -9.96 3.84 16.19
C PRO A 115 -9.59 4.05 14.72
N THR A 116 -8.48 4.74 14.46
CA THR A 116 -7.90 4.80 13.11
C THR A 116 -7.27 3.46 12.74
N GLN A 117 -7.68 2.83 11.64
CA GLN A 117 -7.05 1.60 11.15
C GLN A 117 -5.89 1.89 10.19
N ILE A 118 -4.75 1.26 10.45
CA ILE A 118 -3.64 1.21 9.49
C ILE A 118 -3.68 -0.10 8.70
N VAL A 119 -3.50 0.02 7.39
CA VAL A 119 -3.32 -1.11 6.46
C VAL A 119 -1.98 -0.92 5.76
N ILE A 120 -1.12 -1.94 5.82
CA ILE A 120 0.17 -1.96 5.12
C ILE A 120 0.17 -3.20 4.23
N ASN A 121 0.51 -3.01 2.95
CA ASN A 121 0.60 -4.07 1.96
C ASN A 121 2.04 -4.19 1.46
N ARG A 122 2.53 -5.41 1.29
CA ARG A 122 3.76 -5.69 0.57
C ARG A 122 3.44 -6.27 -0.80
N VAL A 123 3.68 -5.46 -1.82
CA VAL A 123 3.45 -5.78 -3.24
C VAL A 123 4.71 -6.35 -3.92
N SER A 124 5.42 -7.26 -3.24
CA SER A 124 6.56 -7.98 -3.81
C SER A 124 6.41 -9.49 -3.61
N GLY A 125 7.27 -10.28 -4.23
CA GLY A 125 7.28 -11.74 -4.16
C GLY A 125 6.71 -12.36 -5.44
N ASP A 126 6.37 -13.65 -5.37
CA ASP A 126 5.86 -14.42 -6.49
C ASP A 126 4.34 -14.58 -6.35
N PHE A 127 3.57 -13.88 -7.17
CA PHE A 127 2.11 -13.95 -7.12
C PHE A 127 1.53 -15.23 -7.75
N THR A 128 2.36 -16.08 -8.37
CA THR A 128 1.94 -17.43 -8.77
C THR A 128 1.98 -18.42 -7.60
N ALA A 129 2.68 -18.07 -6.52
CA ALA A 129 2.82 -18.90 -5.33
C ALA A 129 2.40 -18.15 -4.05
N GLN A 130 3.23 -17.22 -3.59
CA GLN A 130 2.95 -16.39 -2.42
C GLN A 130 3.70 -15.05 -2.48
N ALA A 131 2.97 -13.97 -2.17
CA ALA A 131 3.57 -12.66 -1.93
C ALA A 131 4.53 -12.66 -0.72
N ASP A 132 5.53 -11.79 -0.76
CA ASP A 132 6.50 -11.65 0.31
C ASP A 132 5.86 -11.11 1.59
N LYS A 133 6.39 -11.56 2.74
CA LYS A 133 6.01 -11.03 4.05
C LYS A 133 6.60 -9.63 4.25
N ILE A 134 5.84 -8.74 4.90
CA ILE A 134 6.27 -7.38 5.24
C ILE A 134 7.57 -7.38 6.07
N GLY A 135 7.67 -8.28 7.06
CA GLY A 135 8.84 -8.36 7.94
C GLY A 135 8.81 -7.32 9.05
N ASN A 136 9.97 -6.77 9.41
CA ASN A 136 10.07 -5.80 10.52
C ASN A 136 9.71 -4.39 10.04
N VAL A 137 8.83 -3.73 10.79
CA VAL A 137 8.48 -2.33 10.61
C VAL A 137 9.02 -1.54 11.79
N PHE A 138 9.60 -0.37 11.50
CA PHE A 138 9.99 0.61 12.49
C PHE A 138 9.32 1.94 12.15
N GLY A 139 9.04 2.75 13.16
CA GLY A 139 8.40 4.04 12.96
C GLY A 139 8.51 4.94 14.18
N TYR A 140 7.95 6.14 14.03
CA TYR A 140 7.88 7.14 15.07
C TYR A 140 6.42 7.56 15.30
N LEU A 141 6.07 7.77 16.56
CA LEU A 141 4.83 8.40 16.98
C LEU A 141 5.16 9.78 17.55
N PHE A 142 4.43 10.81 17.14
CA PHE A 142 4.64 12.18 17.58
C PHE A 142 3.50 12.63 18.50
N ASP A 143 3.82 13.41 19.54
CA ASP A 143 2.82 14.13 20.35
C ASP A 143 2.52 15.53 19.77
N ASP A 144 1.66 16.28 20.45
CA ASP A 144 1.26 17.65 20.10
C ASP A 144 2.39 18.68 20.21
N MET A 145 3.50 18.31 20.86
CA MET A 145 4.72 19.11 20.96
C MET A 145 5.82 18.62 20.01
N GLU A 146 5.48 17.81 19.01
CA GLU A 146 6.39 17.21 18.02
C GLU A 146 7.51 16.34 18.63
N LYS A 147 7.34 15.87 19.88
CA LYS A 147 8.27 14.91 20.47
C LYS A 147 8.02 13.54 19.86
N ALA A 148 9.09 12.80 19.55
CA ALA A 148 8.99 11.48 18.91
C ALA A 148 9.25 10.32 19.88
N LEU A 149 8.48 9.24 19.77
CA LEU A 149 8.81 7.92 20.31
C LEU A 149 8.94 6.88 19.20
N GLY A 150 10.03 6.14 19.22
CA GLY A 150 10.25 5.01 18.32
C GLY A 150 9.42 3.79 18.72
N TYR A 151 8.95 3.04 17.72
CA TYR A 151 8.36 1.73 17.90
C TYR A 151 8.82 0.75 16.82
N THR A 152 8.68 -0.54 17.10
CA THR A 152 8.89 -1.59 16.11
C THR A 152 7.96 -2.77 16.33
N PHE A 153 7.60 -3.44 15.24
CA PHE A 153 6.84 -4.69 15.27
C PHE A 153 7.18 -5.56 14.04
N SER A 154 6.93 -6.86 14.14
CA SER A 154 7.14 -7.81 13.05
C SER A 154 5.82 -8.27 12.47
N VAL A 155 5.76 -8.36 11.14
CA VAL A 155 4.59 -8.79 10.39
C VAL A 155 4.94 -10.03 9.56
N PRO A 156 4.47 -11.22 9.96
CA PRO A 156 4.76 -12.48 9.26
C PRO A 156 3.81 -12.74 8.07
N SER A 157 3.23 -11.68 7.49
CA SER A 157 2.19 -11.71 6.46
C SER A 157 2.48 -10.66 5.37
N PRO A 158 2.01 -10.84 4.12
CA PRO A 158 2.08 -9.82 3.06
C PRO A 158 1.22 -8.59 3.33
N GLN A 159 0.25 -8.70 4.25
CA GLN A 159 -0.61 -7.60 4.65
C GLN A 159 -0.70 -7.51 6.18
N PHE A 160 -0.60 -6.29 6.69
CA PHE A 160 -0.84 -5.93 8.08
C PHE A 160 -2.08 -5.06 8.16
N ARG A 161 -2.98 -5.37 9.09
CA ARG A 161 -4.09 -4.50 9.47
C ARG A 161 -4.17 -4.41 10.97
N SER A 162 -4.21 -3.21 11.51
CA SER A 162 -4.40 -3.02 12.94
C SER A 162 -5.01 -1.65 13.24
N PRO A 163 -5.96 -1.56 14.19
CA PRO A 163 -6.36 -0.27 14.73
C PRO A 163 -5.22 0.33 15.56
N ILE A 164 -5.03 1.64 15.43
CA ILE A 164 -4.20 2.44 16.34
C ILE A 164 -5.00 2.59 17.64
N THR A 165 -4.46 2.08 18.74
CA THR A 165 -5.13 1.97 20.05
C THR A 165 -4.14 2.25 21.19
N LEU A 166 -4.59 2.16 22.44
CA LEU A 166 -3.71 2.21 23.63
C LEU A 166 -2.59 1.16 23.63
N ASN A 167 -2.76 0.06 22.88
CA ASN A 167 -1.82 -1.06 22.84
C ASN A 167 -0.98 -1.11 21.56
N PHE A 168 -1.32 -0.31 20.54
CA PHE A 168 -0.63 -0.30 19.26
C PHE A 168 -0.62 1.10 18.61
N PRO A 169 0.53 1.61 18.13
CA PRO A 169 1.86 1.01 18.22
C PRO A 169 2.39 1.00 19.66
N ARG A 170 3.16 -0.02 20.02
CA ARG A 170 3.72 -0.14 21.37
C ARG A 170 4.96 0.73 21.50
N THR A 171 4.83 1.84 22.22
CA THR A 171 5.92 2.76 22.60
C THR A 171 6.27 2.62 24.09
N THR A 172 7.41 3.20 24.51
CA THR A 172 7.76 3.36 25.94
C THR A 172 8.14 4.82 26.20
N PRO A 173 7.34 5.60 26.96
CA PRO A 173 6.06 5.26 27.61
C PRO A 173 4.94 4.89 26.61
N ARG A 174 3.86 4.25 27.10
CA ARG A 174 2.74 3.78 26.25
C ARG A 174 2.06 4.94 25.50
N SER A 175 1.48 4.65 24.33
CA SER A 175 0.92 5.65 23.42
C SER A 175 -0.11 6.56 24.09
N ASN A 176 -0.92 6.03 25.00
CA ASN A 176 -1.96 6.77 25.73
C ASN A 176 -1.45 7.70 26.84
N ILE A 177 -0.21 7.48 27.31
CA ILE A 177 0.47 8.37 28.25
C ILE A 177 1.25 9.42 27.47
N PHE A 178 1.78 9.02 26.32
CA PHE A 178 2.60 9.87 25.49
C PHE A 178 1.78 10.92 24.74
N VAL A 179 0.73 10.49 24.04
CA VAL A 179 -0.25 11.37 23.41
C VAL A 179 -1.35 11.64 24.43
N ARG A 180 -1.34 12.84 25.01
CA ARG A 180 -2.29 13.21 26.06
C ARG A 180 -3.71 13.34 25.51
N THR A 181 -4.68 12.86 26.29
CA THR A 181 -6.12 13.03 26.03
C THR A 181 -6.65 14.40 26.50
N ASP A 182 -5.84 15.20 27.19
CA ASP A 182 -6.22 16.41 27.92
C ASP A 182 -5.36 17.63 27.57
N ALA A 183 -5.46 18.13 26.34
CA ALA A 183 -4.87 19.41 25.95
C ALA A 183 -5.91 20.54 25.79
N LEU A 184 -6.96 20.56 26.63
CA LEU A 184 -7.82 21.72 26.82
C LEU A 184 -8.03 21.97 28.33
N GLY A 185 -7.16 22.78 28.92
CA GLY A 185 -7.25 23.17 30.32
C GLY A 185 -6.01 23.87 30.84
N GLY A 186 -5.78 25.10 30.40
CA GLY A 186 -4.76 26.02 30.90
C GLY A 186 -4.98 27.42 30.37
#